data_AF-A0A7V4W7Z8-F1
#
_entry.id   AF-A0A7V4W7Z8-F1
#
_cell.length_a   1.000
_cell.length_b   1.000
_cell.length_c   1.000
_cell.angle_alpha   90.00
_cell.angle_beta   90.00
_cell.angle_gamma   90.00
#
_symmetry.space_group_name_H-M   'P 1'
#
loop_
_entity.id
_entity.type
_entity.pdbx_description
1 polymer ?
#
loop_
_entity_poly.entity_id
_entity_poly.type
_entity_poly.pdbx_seq_one_letter_code
_entity_poly.pdbx_strand_id
1 'polypeptide(L)' 'KVQLHLEPQYIAAFFRSIYQLGMKGAERAQYWKLFFWTLFRKPKLFPLAITLSIYGFHFRQVCELHVQ' A
#
# COMPACT_ATOMS: atom_id res chain seq x y z
N LYS A 1 -17.70 -23.88 -5.96
CA LYS A 1 -18.16 -22.47 -5.76
C LYS A 1 -17.43 -21.92 -4.55
N VAL A 2 -16.43 -21.06 -4.73
CA VAL A 2 -15.75 -20.40 -3.60
C VAL A 2 -16.75 -19.39 -3.02
N GLN A 3 -17.31 -19.71 -1.85
CA GLN A 3 -18.13 -18.78 -1.09
C GLN A 3 -17.20 -17.74 -0.50
N LEU A 4 -17.01 -16.63 -1.20
CA LEU A 4 -16.31 -15.47 -0.67
C LEU A 4 -17.23 -14.82 0.37
N HIS A 5 -17.30 -15.41 1.57
CA HIS A 5 -17.70 -14.67 2.75
C HIS A 5 -16.65 -13.59 2.93
N LEU A 6 -16.92 -12.41 2.38
CA LEU A 6 -16.17 -11.17 2.62
C LEU A 6 -16.44 -10.77 4.07
N GLU A 7 -15.92 -11.59 4.97
CA GLU A 7 -16.08 -11.38 6.37
C GLU A 7 -15.17 -10.21 6.77
N PRO A 8 -15.64 -9.27 7.61
CA PRO A 8 -14.87 -8.09 7.99
C PRO A 8 -13.46 -8.40 8.50
N GLN A 9 -13.27 -9.59 9.08
CA GLN A 9 -11.97 -10.13 9.48
C GLN A 9 -10.96 -10.30 8.34
N TYR A 10 -11.37 -10.70 7.13
CA TYR A 10 -10.47 -10.82 5.98
C TYR A 10 -10.03 -9.46 5.45
N ILE A 11 -10.97 -8.52 5.43
CA ILE A 11 -10.72 -7.13 5.06
C ILE A 11 -9.74 -6.51 6.07
N ALA A 12 -9.98 -6.70 7.37
CA ALA A 12 -9.10 -6.24 8.43
C ALA A 12 -7.70 -6.89 8.34
N ALA A 13 -7.61 -8.20 8.07
CA ALA A 13 -6.33 -8.90 7.90
C ALA A 13 -5.52 -8.37 6.70
N PHE A 14 -6.18 -8.07 5.59
CA PHE A 14 -5.58 -7.43 4.42
C PHE A 14 -5.06 -6.03 4.74
N PHE A 15 -5.85 -5.21 5.43
CA PHE A 15 -5.38 -3.90 5.89
C PHE A 15 -4.24 -4.01 6.91
N ARG A 16 -4.24 -5.04 7.76
CA ARG A 16 -3.18 -5.28 8.76
C ARG A 16 -1.86 -5.67 8.10
N SER A 17 -1.89 -6.49 7.04
CA SER A 17 -0.69 -6.84 6.28
C SER A 17 -0.15 -5.63 5.51
N ILE A 18 -1.03 -4.83 4.90
CA ILE A 18 -0.66 -3.54 4.28
C ILE A 18 -0.07 -2.58 5.32
N TYR A 19 -0.65 -2.50 6.51
CA TYR A 19 -0.18 -1.62 7.58
C TYR A 19 1.20 -2.07 8.09
N GLN A 20 1.44 -3.38 8.24
CA GLN A 20 2.77 -3.89 8.62
C GLN A 20 3.84 -3.63 7.55
N LEU A 21 3.50 -3.74 6.26
CA LEU A 21 4.41 -3.45 5.14
C LEU A 21 4.64 -1.94 4.93
N GLY A 22 3.59 -1.13 5.06
CA GLY A 22 3.60 0.30 4.72
C GLY A 22 3.98 1.26 5.86
N MET A 23 4.03 0.82 7.12
CA MET A 23 4.24 1.73 8.26
C MET A 23 5.68 2.10 8.59
N LYS A 24 6.69 1.36 8.11
CA LYS A 24 8.08 1.59 8.57
C LYS A 24 8.75 2.85 7.98
N GLY A 25 8.04 3.67 7.18
CA GLY A 25 8.59 4.86 6.52
C GLY A 25 7.99 6.20 6.97
N ALA A 26 8.78 7.27 6.89
CA ALA A 26 8.35 8.66 7.10
C ALA A 26 7.22 9.11 6.14
N GLU A 27 7.12 8.46 4.97
CA GLU A 27 6.19 8.78 3.87
C GLU A 27 4.77 8.22 4.07
N ARG A 28 4.47 7.61 5.23
CA ARG A 28 3.20 6.93 5.52
C ARG A 28 1.96 7.78 5.19
N ALA A 29 2.02 9.09 5.41
CA ALA A 29 0.93 10.01 5.10
C ALA A 29 0.63 10.07 3.58
N GLN A 30 1.67 10.05 2.74
CA GLN A 30 1.52 10.07 1.28
C GLN A 30 0.98 8.72 0.78
N TYR A 31 1.47 7.61 1.34
CA TYR A 31 0.97 6.27 1.04
C TYR A 31 -0.52 6.15 1.33
N TRP A 32 -0.96 6.50 2.55
CA TRP A 32 -2.37 6.40 2.94
C TRP A 32 -3.26 7.34 2.13
N LYS A 33 -2.78 8.54 1.81
CA LYS A 33 -3.49 9.48 0.94
C LYS A 33 -3.68 8.91 -0.47
N LEU A 34 -2.63 8.37 -1.09
CA LEU A 34 -2.71 7.78 -2.42
C LEU A 34 -3.55 6.49 -2.42
N PHE A 35 -3.41 5.67 -1.39
CA PHE A 35 -4.17 4.44 -1.19
C PHE A 35 -5.68 4.70 -1.16
N PHE A 36 -6.15 5.56 -0.25
CA PHE A 36 -7.58 5.87 -0.15
C PHE A 36 -8.09 6.64 -1.36
N TRP A 37 -7.29 7.57 -1.90
CA TRP A 37 -7.68 8.31 -3.10
C TRP A 37 -7.88 7.39 -4.31
N THR A 38 -6.96 6.44 -4.55
CA THR A 38 -7.11 5.49 -5.65
C THR A 38 -8.19 4.46 -5.39
N LEU A 39 -8.34 3.99 -4.15
CA LEU A 39 -9.38 3.02 -3.77
C LEU A 39 -10.79 3.58 -4.02
N PHE A 40 -11.06 4.83 -3.64
CA PHE A 40 -12.39 5.41 -3.74
C PHE A 40 -12.64 6.19 -5.04
N ARG A 41 -11.62 6.82 -5.63
CA ARG A 41 -11.80 7.74 -6.77
C ARG A 41 -11.38 7.16 -8.11
N LYS A 42 -10.41 6.24 -8.12
CA LYS A 42 -9.86 5.62 -9.35
C LYS A 42 -9.46 4.15 -9.11
N PRO A 43 -10.43 3.25 -8.81
CA PRO A 43 -10.12 1.87 -8.44
C PRO A 43 -9.37 1.08 -9.52
N LYS A 44 -9.54 1.43 -10.81
CA LYS A 44 -8.77 0.85 -11.92
C LYS A 44 -7.27 1.15 -11.84
N LEU A 45 -6.88 2.26 -11.21
CA LEU A 45 -5.49 2.68 -11.03
C LEU A 45 -4.91 2.24 -9.68
N PHE A 46 -5.73 1.66 -8.80
CA PHE A 46 -5.30 1.18 -7.49
C PHE A 46 -4.12 0.19 -7.59
N PRO A 47 -4.15 -0.87 -8.42
CA PRO A 47 -3.02 -1.80 -8.52
C PRO A 47 -1.72 -1.11 -8.95
N LEU A 48 -1.84 -0.16 -9.88
CA LEU A 48 -0.70 0.61 -10.37
C LEU A 48 -0.12 1.52 -9.28
N ALA A 49 -0.98 2.21 -8.53
CA ALA A 49 -0.56 3.07 -7.44
C ALA A 49 0.14 2.30 -6.31
N ILE A 50 -0.33 1.09 -5.99
CA ILE A 50 0.34 0.20 -5.04
C ILE A 50 1.72 -0.21 -5.57
N THR A 51 1.81 -0.60 -6.83
CA THR A 51 3.09 -0.98 -7.48
C THR A 51 4.10 0.16 -7.43
N LEU A 52 3.69 1.38 -7.82
CA LEU A 52 4.53 2.56 -7.77
C LEU A 52 4.93 2.93 -6.33
N SER A 53 4.05 2.71 -5.35
CA SER A 53 4.36 2.96 -3.94
C SER A 53 5.44 2.00 -3.42
N ILE A 54 5.38 0.72 -3.81
CA ILE A 54 6.40 -0.28 -3.48
C ILE A 54 7.73 0.07 -4.15
N TYR A 55 7.72 0.46 -5.42
CA TYR A 55 8.92 0.90 -6.13
C TYR A 55 9.54 2.16 -5.50
N GLY A 56 8.73 3.15 -5.14
CA GLY A 56 9.21 4.35 -4.44
C GLY A 56 9.88 4.01 -3.10
N PHE A 57 9.33 3.06 -2.34
CA PHE A 57 9.94 2.57 -1.10
C PHE A 57 11.32 1.94 -1.35
N HIS A 58 11.43 1.03 -2.32
CA HIS A 58 12.72 0.41 -2.65
C HIS A 58 13.73 1.43 -3.20
N PHE A 59 13.28 2.33 -4.07
CA PHE A 59 14.13 3.38 -4.62
C PHE A 59 14.72 4.25 -3.52
N ARG A 60 13.91 4.63 -2.51
CA ARG A 60 14.39 5.42 -1.38
C ARG A 60 15.37 4.64 -0.51
N GLN A 61 15.10 3.36 -0.20
CA GLN A 61 16.07 2.54 0.52
C GLN A 61 17.42 2.47 -0.22
N VAL A 62 17.39 2.32 -1.54
CA VAL A 62 18.60 2.31 -2.37
C VAL A 62 19.28 3.67 -2.36
N CYS A 63 18.55 4.78 -2.51
CA CYS A 63 19.08 6.13 -2.40
C CYS A 63 19.70 6.40 -1.01
N GLU A 64 19.04 6.01 0.07
CA GLU A 64 19.56 6.16 1.44
C GLU A 64 20.84 5.33 1.64
N LEU A 65 21.00 4.19 0.95
CA LEU A 65 22.21 3.36 0.99
C LEU A 65 23.35 3.85 0.08
N HIS A 66 23.06 4.57 -1.00
CA HIS A 66 24.04 4.98 -2.02
C HIS A 66 24.39 6.47 -2.01
N VAL A 67 23.64 7.31 -1.31
CA VAL A 67 23.81 8.77 -1.24
C VAL A 67 24.31 9.22 0.15
N GLN A 68 24.86 8.30 0.96
CA GLN A 68 25.66 8.67 2.15
C GLN A 68 27.10 9.03 1.77
#